data_AF-A0A8T5UPV6-F1
#
_entry.id   AF-A0A8T5UPV6-F1
#
_cell.length_a   1.000
_cell.length_b   1.000
_cell.length_c   1.000
_cell.angle_alpha   90.00
_cell.angle_beta   90.00
_cell.angle_gamma   90.00
#
_symmetry.space_group_name_H-M   'P 1'
#
loop_
_entity.id
_entity.type
_entity.pdbx_description
1 polymer ?
#
loop_
_entity_poly.entity_id
_entity_poly.type
_entity_poly.pdbx_seq_one_letter_code
_entity_poly.pdbx_strand_id
1 'polypeptide(L)'
;MDIKAFRLKNGGIVQLADKEKMQEWPIELPLLFIEYIRSKQLDSYGSAKKEVEIYLNEILEEVAIPRLISVLKGTDNQEIILALTRIEEISKKNAEMAKPIGRYLEDLLKKNDKQILKLAKAISENFAKAERKKELAKKRKIMRDKESLFLDGKINGEEYAKARKEYLTLKD
;
A
#
# COMPACT_ATOMS: atom_id res chain seq x y z
N MET A 1 -0.24 -18.06 21.94
CA MET A 1 1.23 -18.08 21.72
C MET A 1 1.52 -16.86 20.87
N ASP A 2 2.42 -15.96 21.25
CA ASP A 2 2.44 -14.60 20.67
C ASP A 2 3.09 -14.49 19.28
N ILE A 3 3.69 -15.58 18.80
CA ILE A 3 4.59 -15.59 17.66
C ILE A 3 4.34 -16.85 16.82
N LYS A 4 4.16 -16.63 15.51
CA LYS A 4 4.20 -17.66 14.48
C LYS A 4 5.61 -17.76 13.88
N ALA A 5 6.18 -18.96 13.87
CA ALA A 5 7.54 -19.21 13.36
C ALA A 5 7.53 -20.05 12.08
N PHE A 6 8.37 -19.68 11.11
CA PHE A 6 8.57 -20.38 9.84
C PHE A 6 10.04 -20.79 9.72
N ARG A 7 10.30 -22.05 9.39
CA ARG A 7 11.67 -22.56 9.25
C ARG A 7 12.19 -22.35 7.84
N LEU A 8 13.41 -21.86 7.74
CA LEU A 8 14.14 -21.73 6.48
C LEU A 8 14.94 -23.01 6.20
N LYS A 9 15.18 -23.30 4.92
CA LYS A 9 16.00 -24.45 4.50
C LYS A 9 17.46 -24.38 4.96
N ASN A 10 17.95 -23.18 5.29
CA ASN A 10 19.28 -22.96 5.85
C ASN A 10 19.34 -23.10 7.38
N GLY A 11 18.25 -23.54 8.03
CA GLY A 11 18.16 -23.66 9.49
C GLY A 11 17.77 -22.38 10.23
N GLY A 12 17.64 -21.24 9.54
CA GLY A 12 17.13 -19.99 10.11
C GLY A 12 15.62 -20.04 10.39
N ILE A 13 15.12 -19.06 11.15
CA ILE A 13 13.70 -18.96 11.51
C ILE A 13 13.21 -17.54 11.22
N VAL A 14 12.07 -17.42 10.55
CA VAL A 14 11.30 -16.17 10.42
C VAL A 14 10.20 -16.19 11.48
N GLN A 15 10.11 -15.12 12.27
CA GLN A 15 9.10 -14.98 13.32
C GLN A 15 8.18 -13.80 12.99
N LEU A 16 6.88 -14.06 12.97
CA LEU A 16 5.83 -13.07 12.78
C LEU A 16 4.90 -13.09 13.99
N ALA A 17 4.20 -11.97 14.24
CA ALA A 17 3.19 -11.95 15.29
C ALA A 17 2.04 -12.93 14.98
N ASP A 18 1.48 -13.54 16.01
CA ASP A 18 0.34 -14.45 15.85
C ASP A 18 -0.95 -13.67 15.51
N LYS A 19 -1.88 -14.33 14.80
CA LYS A 19 -3.18 -13.78 14.42
C LYS A 19 -4.03 -13.43 15.63
N GLU A 20 -3.95 -14.24 16.68
CA GLU A 20 -4.66 -14.03 17.95
C GLU A 20 -4.25 -12.69 18.57
N LYS A 21 -2.94 -12.43 18.62
CA LYS A 21 -2.38 -11.18 19.13
C LYS A 21 -2.78 -9.97 18.28
N MET A 22 -2.89 -10.15 16.96
CA MET A 22 -3.33 -9.08 16.06
C MET A 22 -4.80 -8.69 16.23
N GLN A 23 -5.63 -9.51 16.90
CA GLN A 23 -7.00 -9.13 17.23
C GLN A 23 -7.05 -8.02 18.29
N GLU A 24 -6.04 -7.92 19.13
CA GLU A 24 -5.93 -6.89 20.17
C GLU A 24 -5.33 -5.57 19.64
N TRP A 25 -4.72 -5.61 18.47
CA TRP A 25 -4.09 -4.42 17.89
C TRP A 25 -5.14 -3.38 17.49
N PRO A 26 -4.76 -2.09 17.40
CA PRO A 26 -5.53 -1.12 16.64
C PRO A 26 -5.94 -1.65 15.27
N ILE A 27 -7.17 -1.33 14.84
CA ILE A 27 -7.84 -1.96 13.70
C ILE A 27 -7.10 -1.79 12.36
N GLU A 28 -6.34 -0.72 12.22
CA GLU A 28 -5.52 -0.43 11.05
C GLU A 28 -4.24 -1.27 11.00
N LEU A 29 -3.65 -1.62 12.15
CA LEU A 29 -2.29 -2.19 12.22
C LEU A 29 -2.15 -3.57 11.54
N PRO A 30 -3.09 -4.52 11.67
CA PRO A 30 -2.95 -5.83 11.00
C PRO A 30 -2.78 -5.69 9.48
N LEU A 31 -3.53 -4.76 8.87
CA LEU A 31 -3.47 -4.51 7.43
C LEU A 31 -2.13 -3.89 7.01
N LEU A 32 -1.63 -2.93 7.79
CA LEU A 32 -0.32 -2.31 7.56
C LEU A 32 0.82 -3.30 7.74
N PHE A 33 0.70 -4.19 8.73
CA PHE A 33 1.66 -5.24 8.99
C PHE A 33 1.77 -6.15 7.77
N ILE A 34 0.65 -6.61 7.22
CA ILE A 34 0.63 -7.43 6.01
C ILE A 34 1.34 -6.72 4.86
N GLU A 35 0.99 -5.46 4.59
CA GLU A 35 1.57 -4.70 3.47
C GLU A 35 3.06 -4.41 3.68
N TYR A 36 3.49 -4.13 4.91
CA TYR A 36 4.90 -3.97 5.24
C TYR A 36 5.69 -5.25 4.94
N ILE A 37 5.19 -6.41 5.40
CA ILE A 37 5.88 -7.67 5.14
C ILE A 37 5.94 -7.94 3.65
N ARG A 38 4.82 -7.82 2.91
CA ARG A 38 4.76 -8.04 1.46
C ARG A 38 5.71 -7.14 0.68
N SER A 39 5.73 -5.85 0.99
CA SER A 39 6.47 -4.86 0.19
C SER A 39 7.94 -4.71 0.57
N LYS A 40 8.35 -5.11 1.78
CA LYS A 40 9.71 -4.86 2.30
C LYS A 40 10.48 -6.10 2.71
N GLN A 41 9.82 -7.16 3.16
CA GLN A 41 10.49 -8.28 3.83
C GLN A 41 10.30 -9.62 3.11
N LEU A 42 9.18 -9.82 2.43
CA LEU A 42 8.77 -11.12 1.89
C LEU A 42 9.81 -11.74 0.94
N ASP A 43 10.47 -10.90 0.12
CA ASP A 43 11.52 -11.37 -0.80
C ASP A 43 12.80 -11.82 -0.06
N SER A 44 13.05 -11.31 1.14
CA SER A 44 14.20 -11.71 1.97
C SER A 44 14.01 -13.06 2.67
N TYR A 45 12.77 -13.58 2.72
CA TYR A 45 12.43 -14.79 3.46
C TYR A 45 12.72 -16.10 2.72
N GLY A 46 13.33 -16.04 1.53
CA GLY A 46 13.85 -17.20 0.81
C GLY A 46 12.84 -18.34 0.71
N SER A 47 13.16 -19.50 1.30
CA SER A 47 12.30 -20.69 1.23
C SER A 47 10.98 -20.58 1.99
N ALA A 48 10.89 -19.73 3.02
CA ALA A 48 9.67 -19.54 3.80
C ALA A 48 8.68 -18.58 3.12
N LYS A 49 9.07 -17.93 2.02
CA LYS A 49 8.27 -16.93 1.31
C LYS A 49 6.83 -17.38 1.05
N LYS A 50 6.64 -18.58 0.49
CA LYS A 50 5.30 -19.10 0.15
C LYS A 50 4.43 -19.33 1.39
N GLU A 51 4.98 -19.92 2.44
CA GLU A 51 4.25 -20.19 3.68
C GLU A 51 3.89 -18.89 4.41
N VAL A 52 4.82 -17.94 4.43
CA VAL A 52 4.56 -16.60 4.96
C VAL A 52 3.47 -15.90 4.15
N GLU A 53 3.51 -15.98 2.81
CA GLU A 53 2.50 -15.36 1.96
C GLU A 53 1.09 -15.92 2.21
N ILE A 54 0.97 -17.24 2.38
CA ILE A 54 -0.28 -17.90 2.79
C ILE A 54 -0.73 -17.36 4.14
N TYR A 55 0.15 -17.32 5.14
CA TYR A 55 -0.18 -16.81 6.47
C TYR A 55 -0.60 -15.34 6.47
N LEU A 56 0.02 -14.51 5.64
CA LEU A 56 -0.39 -13.11 5.47
C LEU A 56 -1.76 -12.99 4.80
N ASN A 57 -2.12 -13.89 3.88
CA ASN A 57 -3.49 -13.97 3.34
C ASN A 57 -4.50 -14.40 4.41
N GLU A 58 -4.15 -15.38 5.25
CA GLU A 58 -5.00 -15.79 6.37
C GLU A 58 -5.26 -14.61 7.34
N ILE A 59 -4.22 -13.89 7.75
CA ILE A 59 -4.39 -12.69 8.61
C ILE A 59 -5.26 -11.64 7.89
N LEU A 60 -5.08 -11.46 6.59
CA LEU A 60 -5.84 -10.49 5.81
C LEU A 60 -7.34 -10.81 5.83
N GLU A 61 -7.68 -12.06 5.55
CA GLU A 61 -9.05 -12.54 5.43
C GLU A 61 -9.74 -12.73 6.78
N GLU A 62 -9.05 -13.28 7.77
CA GLU A 62 -9.64 -13.63 9.07
C GLU A 62 -9.60 -12.49 10.09
N VAL A 63 -8.66 -11.55 9.99
CA VAL A 63 -8.44 -10.52 11.02
C VAL A 63 -8.54 -9.11 10.45
N ALA A 64 -7.68 -8.75 9.49
CA ALA A 64 -7.53 -7.36 9.07
C ALA A 64 -8.80 -6.82 8.37
N ILE A 65 -9.32 -7.55 7.39
CA ILE A 65 -10.52 -7.14 6.65
C ILE A 65 -11.77 -7.12 7.55
N PRO A 66 -12.11 -8.20 8.29
CA PRO A 66 -13.31 -8.21 9.11
C PRO A 66 -13.34 -7.09 10.16
N ARG A 67 -12.22 -6.85 10.84
CA ARG A 67 -12.12 -5.79 11.87
C ARG A 67 -12.20 -4.39 11.28
N LEU A 68 -11.57 -4.16 10.13
CA LEU A 68 -11.68 -2.88 9.45
C LEU A 68 -13.12 -2.64 9.00
N ILE A 69 -13.77 -3.64 8.40
CA ILE A 69 -15.17 -3.54 7.97
C ILE A 69 -16.09 -3.30 9.17
N SER A 70 -15.89 -3.99 10.29
CA SER A 70 -16.76 -3.84 11.47
C SER A 70 -16.76 -2.41 12.00
N VAL A 71 -15.58 -1.77 12.05
CA VAL A 71 -15.48 -0.35 12.44
C VAL A 71 -16.08 0.55 11.37
N LEU A 72 -15.63 0.44 10.11
CA LEU A 72 -16.02 1.38 9.06
C LEU A 72 -17.52 1.34 8.72
N LYS A 73 -18.16 0.16 8.83
CA LYS A 73 -19.61 -0.02 8.67
C LYS A 73 -20.40 0.16 9.97
N GLY A 74 -19.71 0.34 11.10
CA GLY A 74 -20.32 0.61 12.38
C GLY A 74 -21.13 1.90 12.41
N THR A 75 -21.84 2.08 13.52
CA THR A 75 -22.61 3.28 13.84
C THR A 75 -21.85 4.27 14.72
N ASP A 76 -20.74 3.85 15.34
CA ASP A 76 -19.90 4.71 16.16
C ASP A 76 -19.00 5.61 15.28
N ASN A 77 -19.44 6.84 15.06
CA ASN A 77 -18.67 7.81 14.29
C ASN A 77 -17.32 8.16 14.95
N GLN A 78 -17.18 8.11 16.28
CA GLN A 78 -15.92 8.43 16.94
C GLN A 78 -14.86 7.37 16.66
N GLU A 79 -15.24 6.10 16.73
CA GLU A 79 -14.35 4.98 16.41
C GLU A 79 -13.90 5.03 14.93
N ILE A 80 -14.83 5.31 14.02
CA ILE A 80 -14.55 5.48 12.58
C ILE A 80 -13.58 6.65 12.36
N ILE A 81 -13.83 7.80 12.98
CA ILE A 81 -12.98 8.98 12.86
C ILE A 81 -11.57 8.69 13.38
N LEU A 82 -11.44 8.01 14.53
CA LEU A 82 -10.15 7.66 15.11
C LEU A 82 -9.35 6.74 14.18
N ALA A 83 -10.00 5.70 13.66
CA ALA A 83 -9.43 4.80 12.66
C ALA A 83 -8.94 5.57 11.42
N LEU A 84 -9.81 6.38 10.82
CA LEU A 84 -9.50 7.14 9.62
C LEU A 84 -8.41 8.20 9.83
N THR A 85 -8.33 8.80 11.01
CA THR A 85 -7.27 9.76 11.34
C THR A 85 -5.91 9.08 11.30
N ARG A 86 -5.77 7.91 11.91
CA ARG A 86 -4.52 7.14 11.89
C ARG A 86 -4.16 6.70 10.48
N ILE A 87 -5.15 6.22 9.72
CA ILE A 87 -4.97 5.84 8.31
C ILE A 87 -4.52 7.03 7.46
N GLU A 88 -5.08 8.22 7.69
CA GLU A 88 -4.71 9.45 7.01
C GLU A 88 -3.24 9.81 7.28
N GLU A 89 -2.79 9.74 8.54
CA GLU A 89 -1.39 9.96 8.89
C GLU A 89 -0.43 8.96 8.22
N ILE A 90 -0.82 7.68 8.17
CA ILE A 90 -0.03 6.65 7.49
C ILE A 90 0.02 6.93 6.00
N SER A 91 -1.11 7.25 5.37
CA SER A 91 -1.20 7.51 3.93
C SER A 91 -0.34 8.70 3.49
N LYS A 92 -0.17 9.72 4.35
CA LYS A 92 0.74 10.85 4.11
C LYS A 92 2.20 10.41 4.07
N LYS A 93 2.61 9.49 4.96
CA LYS A 93 3.99 9.01 5.06
C LYS A 93 4.29 7.95 4.00
N ASN A 94 3.39 7.00 3.82
CA ASN A 94 3.50 5.91 2.85
C ASN A 94 2.12 5.44 2.40
N ALA A 95 1.64 6.01 1.29
CA ALA A 95 0.37 5.68 0.68
C ALA A 95 0.20 4.18 0.35
N GLU A 96 1.29 3.47 0.01
CA GLU A 96 1.20 2.05 -0.33
C GLU A 96 0.76 1.20 0.86
N MET A 97 1.23 1.53 2.07
CA MET A 97 0.86 0.81 3.28
C MET A 97 -0.63 0.89 3.58
N ALA A 98 -1.26 2.03 3.29
CA ALA A 98 -2.68 2.23 3.48
C ALA A 98 -3.54 1.86 2.25
N LYS A 99 -2.93 1.52 1.11
CA LYS A 99 -3.61 1.23 -0.16
C LYS A 99 -4.72 0.17 -0.07
N PRO A 100 -4.59 -0.92 0.71
CA PRO A 100 -5.64 -1.93 0.80
C PRO A 100 -6.97 -1.37 1.34
N ILE A 101 -6.94 -0.25 2.07
CA ILE A 101 -8.13 0.42 2.64
C ILE A 101 -8.95 1.12 1.55
N GLY A 102 -8.34 1.45 0.40
CA GLY A 102 -8.98 2.23 -0.66
C GLY A 102 -10.34 1.70 -1.11
N ARG A 103 -10.50 0.36 -1.14
CA ARG A 103 -11.77 -0.30 -1.52
C ARG A 103 -12.92 -0.01 -0.57
N TYR A 104 -12.63 0.35 0.68
CA TYR A 104 -13.63 0.65 1.71
C TYR A 104 -13.90 2.15 1.87
N LEU A 105 -13.07 3.01 1.26
CA LEU A 105 -13.27 4.47 1.29
C LEU A 105 -14.52 4.89 0.52
N GLU A 106 -14.88 4.18 -0.55
CA GLU A 106 -16.07 4.50 -1.36
C GLU A 106 -17.37 4.43 -0.55
N ASP A 107 -17.48 3.45 0.36
CA ASP A 107 -18.64 3.32 1.25
C ASP A 107 -18.69 4.44 2.29
N LEU A 108 -17.52 4.91 2.75
CA LEU A 108 -17.42 6.02 3.70
C LEU A 108 -17.77 7.36 3.07
N LEU A 109 -17.55 7.53 1.76
CA LEU A 109 -17.94 8.72 1.00
C LEU A 109 -19.46 8.90 0.90
N LYS A 110 -20.25 7.88 1.25
CA LYS A 110 -21.72 7.92 1.29
C LYS A 110 -22.28 8.23 2.68
N LYS A 111 -21.45 8.27 3.73
CA LYS A 111 -21.90 8.64 5.09
C LYS A 111 -22.17 10.15 5.19
N ASN A 112 -23.17 10.53 6.00
CA ASN A 112 -23.58 11.93 6.18
C ASN A 112 -22.70 12.72 7.18
N ASP A 113 -21.63 12.13 7.70
CA ASP A 113 -20.73 12.78 8.65
C ASP A 113 -19.62 13.56 7.93
N LYS A 114 -19.57 14.88 8.18
CA LYS A 114 -18.62 15.79 7.51
C LYS A 114 -17.16 15.43 7.78
N GLN A 115 -16.83 14.95 8.97
CA GLN A 115 -15.45 14.64 9.34
C GLN A 115 -14.99 13.34 8.70
N ILE A 116 -15.85 12.31 8.69
CA ILE A 116 -15.60 11.05 7.99
C ILE A 116 -15.39 11.32 6.49
N LEU A 117 -16.25 12.12 5.86
CA LEU A 117 -16.12 12.50 4.46
C LEU A 117 -14.80 13.23 4.18
N LYS A 118 -14.41 14.16 5.04
CA LYS A 118 -13.14 14.90 4.91
C LYS A 118 -11.94 13.97 4.97
N LEU A 119 -11.91 13.06 5.95
CA LEU A 119 -10.81 12.10 6.11
C LEU A 119 -10.75 11.12 4.94
N ALA A 120 -11.90 10.56 4.53
CA ALA A 120 -11.96 9.66 3.39
C ALA A 120 -11.45 10.31 2.10
N LYS A 121 -11.83 11.56 1.83
CA LYS A 121 -11.30 12.33 0.69
C LYS A 121 -9.79 12.57 0.80
N ALA A 122 -9.31 12.98 1.97
CA ALA A 122 -7.88 13.23 2.19
C ALA A 122 -7.03 11.95 1.95
N ILE A 123 -7.50 10.80 2.42
CA ILE A 123 -6.83 9.51 2.18
C ILE A 123 -6.82 9.18 0.68
N SER A 124 -7.95 9.30 0.00
CA SER A 124 -8.05 9.06 -1.45
C SER A 124 -7.14 9.99 -2.26
N GLU A 125 -7.03 11.27 -1.88
CA GLU A 125 -6.11 12.21 -2.52
C GLU A 125 -4.65 11.82 -2.30
N ASN A 126 -4.28 11.33 -1.11
CA ASN A 126 -2.92 10.86 -0.84
C ASN A 126 -2.57 9.65 -1.73
N PHE A 127 -3.52 8.73 -1.96
CA PHE A 127 -3.35 7.62 -2.89
C PHE A 127 -3.15 8.10 -4.33
N ALA A 128 -4.00 9.02 -4.80
CA ALA A 128 -3.87 9.58 -6.14
C ALA A 128 -2.54 10.31 -6.35
N LYS A 129 -2.09 11.11 -5.36
CA LYS A 129 -0.79 11.80 -5.39
C LYS A 129 0.37 10.81 -5.45
N ALA A 130 0.31 9.72 -4.68
CA ALA A 130 1.35 8.70 -4.67
C ALA A 130 1.44 7.95 -6.01
N GLU A 131 0.30 7.59 -6.60
CA GLU A 131 0.28 6.92 -7.91
C GLU A 131 0.80 7.85 -9.02
N ARG A 132 0.38 9.13 -9.05
CA ARG A 132 0.94 10.15 -9.97
C ARG A 132 2.45 10.26 -9.81
N LYS A 133 2.97 10.27 -8.58
CA LYS A 133 4.43 10.31 -8.32
C LYS A 133 5.15 9.07 -8.85
N LYS A 134 4.55 7.88 -8.71
CA LYS A 134 5.11 6.63 -9.25
C LYS A 134 5.13 6.63 -10.78
N GLU A 135 4.05 7.05 -11.42
CA GLU A 135 3.99 7.16 -12.88
C GLU A 135 5.02 8.14 -13.42
N LEU A 136 5.14 9.31 -12.80
CA LEU A 136 6.17 10.30 -13.14
C LEU A 136 7.57 9.73 -12.96
N ALA A 137 7.83 8.97 -11.90
CA ALA A 137 9.13 8.33 -11.69
C ALA A 137 9.46 7.28 -12.77
N LYS A 138 8.49 6.42 -13.14
CA LYS A 138 8.64 5.45 -14.23
C LYS A 138 8.96 6.15 -15.56
N LYS A 139 8.21 7.19 -15.90
CA LYS A 139 8.44 7.93 -17.16
C LYS A 139 9.75 8.73 -17.16
N ARG A 140 10.17 9.29 -16.02
CA ARG A 140 11.51 9.90 -15.86
C ARG A 140 12.62 8.88 -16.13
N LYS A 141 12.48 7.65 -15.64
CA LYS A 141 13.42 6.58 -15.93
C LYS A 141 13.46 6.26 -17.43
N ILE A 142 12.29 6.04 -18.04
CA ILE A 142 12.18 5.78 -19.49
C ILE A 142 12.82 6.91 -20.31
N MET A 143 12.59 8.17 -19.95
CA MET A 143 13.19 9.31 -20.64
C MET A 143 14.71 9.33 -20.53
N ARG A 144 15.28 9.06 -19.35
CA ARG A 144 16.74 8.95 -19.18
C ARG A 144 17.31 7.80 -20.01
N ASP A 145 16.63 6.66 -20.03
CA ASP A 145 17.06 5.50 -20.82
C ASP A 145 17.02 5.83 -22.33
N LYS A 146 15.95 6.49 -22.80
CA LYS A 146 15.83 6.96 -24.21
C LYS A 146 16.85 8.02 -24.57
N GLU A 147 17.16 8.94 -23.66
CA GLU A 147 18.21 9.94 -23.86
C GLU A 147 19.59 9.29 -24.01
N SER A 148 19.91 8.31 -23.16
CA SER A 148 21.15 7.53 -23.31
C SER A 148 21.22 6.82 -24.66
N LEU A 149 20.12 6.18 -25.09
CA LEU A 149 20.07 5.49 -26.39
C LEU A 149 20.24 6.46 -27.58
N PHE A 150 19.71 7.68 -27.47
CA PHE A 150 19.85 8.70 -28.52
C PHE A 150 21.30 9.19 -28.61
N LEU A 151 21.94 9.47 -27.47
CA LEU A 151 23.34 9.87 -27.41
C LEU A 151 24.28 8.78 -27.93
N ASP A 152 23.95 7.51 -27.71
CA ASP A 152 24.66 6.35 -28.24
C ASP A 152 24.40 6.13 -29.76
N GLY A 153 23.54 6.92 -30.39
CA GLY A 153 23.15 6.75 -31.80
C GLY A 153 22.27 5.52 -32.08
N LYS A 154 21.74 4.87 -31.04
CA LYS A 154 20.91 3.65 -31.14
C LYS A 154 19.45 3.94 -31.49
N ILE A 155 18.98 5.18 -31.27
CA ILE A 155 17.67 5.66 -31.73
C ILE A 155 17.85 6.98 -32.48
N ASN A 156 16.92 7.30 -33.39
CA ASN A 156 16.97 8.53 -34.19
C ASN A 156 16.29 9.72 -33.48
N GLY A 157 16.45 10.92 -34.05
CA GLY A 157 15.92 12.16 -33.47
C GLY A 157 14.39 12.22 -33.42
N GLU A 158 13.69 11.59 -34.36
CA GLU A 158 12.23 11.55 -34.39
C GLU A 158 11.67 10.68 -33.25
N GLU A 159 12.26 9.51 -33.02
CA GLU A 159 11.90 8.62 -31.93
C GLU A 159 12.14 9.27 -30.56
N TYR A 160 13.26 10.00 -30.41
CA TYR A 160 13.54 10.76 -29.19
C TYR A 160 12.56 11.93 -28.99
N ALA A 161 12.25 12.69 -30.05
CA ALA A 161 11.32 13.82 -29.98
C ALA A 161 9.90 13.38 -29.60
N LYS A 162 9.44 12.23 -30.11
CA LYS A 162 8.15 11.65 -29.74
C LYS A 162 8.09 11.28 -28.25
N ALA A 163 9.10 10.58 -27.75
CA ALA A 163 9.20 10.24 -26.33
C ALA A 163 9.23 11.49 -25.43
N ARG A 164 9.95 12.54 -25.85
CA ARG A 164 10.04 13.81 -25.12
C ARG A 164 8.72 14.57 -25.09
N LYS A 165 7.95 14.56 -26.18
CA LYS A 165 6.61 15.18 -26.22
C LYS A 165 5.63 14.49 -25.26
N GLU A 166 5.64 13.15 -25.20
CA GLU A 166 4.81 12.37 -24.26
C GLU A 166 5.21 12.54 -22.80
N TYR A 167 6.46 12.91 -22.52
CA TYR A 167 6.93 13.25 -21.18
C TYR A 167 6.46 14.64 -20.73
N LEU A 168 6.45 15.62 -21.64
CA LEU A 168 6.12 17.01 -21.32
C LEU A 168 4.64 17.21 -20.97
N THR A 169 3.72 16.45 -21.58
CA THR A 169 2.27 16.51 -21.32
C THR A 169 1.85 16.13 -19.89
N LEU A 170 2.78 15.66 -19.06
CA LEU A 170 2.53 15.26 -17.66
C LEU A 170 3.11 16.22 -16.61
N LYS A 171 3.87 17.22 -17.06
CA LYS A 171 4.47 18.23 -16.17
C LYS A 171 3.45 19.31 -15.78
N ASP A 172 2.41 19.47 -16.59
CA ASP A 172 1.19 20.26 -16.33
C ASP A 172 0.20 19.45 -15.46
#